data_AF-A0A354UMD5-F1
#
_entry.id   AF-A0A354UMD5-F1
#
_cell.length_a   1.000
_cell.length_b   1.000
_cell.length_c   1.000
_cell.angle_alpha   90.00
_cell.angle_beta   90.00
_cell.angle_gamma   90.00
#
_symmetry.space_group_name_H-M   'P 1'
#
loop_
_entity.id
_entity.type
_entity.pdbx_description
1 polymer ?
#
loop_
_entity_poly.entity_id
_entity_poly.type
_entity_poly.pdbx_seq_one_letter_code
_entity_poly.pdbx_strand_id
1 'polypeptide(L)'
;YEEIEVAPTCTEEGYRGKKCRRCEDTIKTEILKAIGHKFTDSYFIATCEEEGYTLHTCLSCGNEYKDNIVPATGHDYETEVVREPHCETEGERKFHCTKCEKEYYSEIPATGHNYELTGTEEVNGENIRTYVCTNCGAITTQNMGEQYEQVSSYIEYLFEQYQPYMWWVLLATAGVWSIVMGVFFAIAQKNEEKEKARKMIKNYVIGLVVIFAILVACPYLVKGIAALIAG
;
A
#
# COMPACT_ATOMS: atom_id res chain seq x y z
N TYR A 1 -78.68 21.29 -34.73
CA TYR A 1 -77.44 20.54 -34.56
C TYR A 1 -76.41 21.10 -35.52
N GLU A 2 -75.17 21.23 -35.07
CA GLU A 2 -74.02 21.69 -35.86
C GLU A 2 -73.09 20.51 -36.12
N GLU A 3 -72.55 20.41 -37.33
CA GLU A 3 -71.59 19.36 -37.66
C GLU A 3 -70.25 19.67 -36.98
N ILE A 4 -69.69 18.65 -36.34
CA ILE A 4 -68.39 18.72 -35.68
C ILE A 4 -67.51 17.58 -36.19
N GLU A 5 -66.26 17.91 -36.47
CA GLU A 5 -65.22 16.95 -36.84
C GLU A 5 -64.04 17.14 -35.89
N VAL A 6 -63.69 16.06 -35.18
CA VAL A 6 -62.47 15.98 -34.39
C VAL A 6 -61.53 15.05 -35.16
N ALA A 7 -60.44 15.62 -35.66
CA ALA A 7 -59.44 14.85 -36.40
C ALA A 7 -58.79 13.80 -35.48
N PRO A 8 -58.51 12.58 -35.98
CA PRO A 8 -57.77 11.58 -35.22
C PRO A 8 -56.33 12.04 -34.96
N THR A 9 -55.76 11.61 -33.84
CA THR A 9 -54.33 11.81 -33.53
C THR A 9 -53.57 10.50 -33.75
N CYS A 10 -52.28 10.46 -33.37
CA CYS A 10 -51.48 9.24 -33.47
C CYS A 10 -52.00 8.11 -32.56
N THR A 11 -52.58 8.46 -31.41
CA THR A 11 -53.03 7.51 -30.38
C THR A 11 -54.53 7.57 -30.10
N GLU A 12 -55.17 8.72 -30.32
CA GLU A 12 -56.60 8.90 -30.05
C GLU A 12 -57.42 8.86 -31.34
N GLU A 13 -58.55 8.15 -31.29
CA GLU A 13 -59.52 8.11 -32.38
C GLU A 13 -60.23 9.47 -32.53
N GLY A 14 -60.42 9.88 -33.78
CA GLY A 14 -61.25 11.03 -34.13
C GLY A 14 -62.70 10.62 -34.34
N TYR A 15 -63.58 11.59 -34.60
CA TYR A 15 -64.95 11.29 -34.98
C TYR A 15 -65.60 12.43 -35.73
N ARG A 16 -66.58 12.08 -36.56
CA ARG A 16 -67.55 13.03 -37.14
C ARG A 16 -68.87 12.87 -36.40
N GLY A 17 -69.53 13.98 -36.14
CA GLY A 17 -70.75 13.99 -35.35
C GLY A 17 -71.53 15.28 -35.44
N LYS A 18 -72.56 15.37 -34.60
CA LYS A 18 -73.46 16.51 -34.51
C LYS A 18 -73.53 17.01 -33.07
N LYS A 19 -73.18 18.27 -32.83
CA LYS A 19 -73.30 18.93 -31.52
C LYS A 19 -74.60 19.74 -31.43
N CYS A 20 -75.36 19.58 -30.35
CA CYS A 20 -76.56 20.37 -30.13
C CYS A 20 -76.20 21.80 -29.68
N ARG A 21 -76.69 22.82 -30.39
CA ARG A 21 -76.41 24.24 -30.09
C ARG A 21 -77.04 24.75 -28.78
N ARG A 22 -77.97 24.00 -28.18
CA ARG A 22 -78.72 24.42 -26.99
C ARG A 22 -78.32 23.70 -25.70
N CYS A 23 -77.93 22.42 -25.78
CA CYS A 23 -77.55 21.60 -24.62
C CYS A 23 -76.14 21.00 -24.72
N GLU A 24 -75.40 21.29 -25.78
CA GLU A 24 -74.04 20.80 -26.04
C GLU A 24 -73.83 19.28 -26.19
N ASP A 25 -74.91 18.49 -26.09
CA ASP A 25 -74.89 17.05 -26.36
C ASP A 25 -74.27 16.76 -27.74
N THR A 26 -73.32 15.83 -27.77
CA THR A 26 -72.58 15.45 -28.97
C THR A 26 -72.91 14.02 -29.36
N ILE A 27 -73.45 13.86 -30.57
CA ILE A 27 -73.78 12.54 -31.14
C ILE A 27 -72.68 12.20 -32.15
N LYS A 28 -71.89 11.16 -31.88
CA LYS A 28 -70.89 10.63 -32.80
C LYS A 28 -71.58 9.76 -33.85
N THR A 29 -71.39 10.06 -35.13
CA THR A 29 -72.00 9.34 -36.24
C THR A 29 -71.02 8.44 -36.98
N GLU A 30 -69.73 8.75 -36.93
CA GLU A 30 -68.66 7.97 -37.56
C GLU A 30 -67.39 8.09 -36.72
N ILE A 31 -66.71 6.97 -36.44
CA ILE A 31 -65.43 6.94 -35.72
C ILE A 31 -64.30 6.89 -36.75
N LEU A 32 -63.35 7.80 -36.63
CA LEU A 32 -62.13 7.84 -37.43
C LEU A 32 -61.02 7.17 -36.63
N LYS A 33 -60.48 6.05 -37.13
CA LYS A 33 -59.38 5.34 -36.45
C LYS A 33 -58.19 6.26 -36.25
N ALA A 34 -57.48 6.06 -35.14
CA ALA A 34 -56.21 6.73 -34.89
C ALA A 34 -55.26 6.52 -36.08
N ILE A 35 -54.47 7.56 -36.40
CA ILE A 35 -53.57 7.56 -37.57
C ILE A 35 -52.45 6.53 -37.39
N GLY A 36 -52.09 6.22 -36.14
CA GLY A 36 -50.91 5.46 -35.80
C GLY A 36 -49.63 6.28 -35.94
N HIS A 37 -48.53 5.75 -35.41
CA HIS A 37 -47.24 6.41 -35.51
C HIS A 37 -46.56 6.11 -36.85
N LYS A 38 -46.04 7.16 -37.50
CA LYS A 38 -45.12 7.03 -38.62
C LYS A 38 -43.75 7.54 -38.18
N PHE A 39 -42.90 6.62 -37.79
CA PHE A 39 -41.55 6.92 -37.31
C PHE A 39 -40.58 7.19 -38.46
N THR A 40 -39.63 8.09 -38.21
CA THR A 40 -38.46 8.33 -39.04
C THR A 40 -37.22 8.05 -38.19
N ASP A 41 -36.21 7.44 -38.80
CA ASP A 41 -35.05 6.93 -38.08
C ASP A 41 -33.87 7.89 -38.21
N SER A 42 -33.15 8.09 -37.11
CA SER A 42 -31.84 8.75 -37.07
C SER A 42 -30.81 7.83 -36.43
N TYR A 43 -29.61 7.77 -36.99
CA TYR A 43 -28.58 6.84 -36.55
C TYR A 43 -27.46 7.58 -35.83
N PHE A 44 -27.17 7.14 -34.61
CA PHE A 44 -26.09 7.65 -33.78
C PHE A 44 -25.03 6.56 -33.63
N ILE A 45 -23.81 6.86 -34.05
CA ILE A 45 -22.68 5.92 -33.96
C ILE A 45 -22.09 6.02 -32.55
N ALA A 46 -21.76 4.87 -31.96
CA ALA A 46 -21.11 4.84 -30.65
C ALA A 46 -19.75 5.53 -30.68
N THR A 47 -19.48 6.33 -29.64
CA THR A 47 -18.20 7.02 -29.45
C THR A 47 -17.44 6.39 -28.28
N CYS A 48 -16.29 6.96 -27.91
CA CYS A 48 -15.53 6.49 -26.74
C CYS A 48 -16.32 6.60 -25.43
N GLU A 49 -17.24 7.56 -25.33
CA GLU A 49 -17.95 7.87 -24.08
C GLU A 49 -19.46 7.69 -24.18
N GLU A 50 -20.03 7.86 -25.38
CA GLU A 50 -21.46 7.78 -25.61
C GLU A 50 -21.83 6.50 -26.37
N GLU A 51 -22.92 5.88 -25.95
CA GLU A 51 -23.53 4.78 -26.68
C GLU A 51 -24.07 5.24 -28.05
N GLY A 52 -23.99 4.35 -29.03
CA GLY A 52 -24.68 4.51 -30.31
C GLY A 52 -26.07 3.90 -30.23
N TYR A 53 -27.00 4.39 -31.05
CA TYR A 53 -28.38 3.88 -31.09
C TYR A 53 -29.10 4.37 -32.35
N THR A 54 -30.22 3.73 -32.66
CA THR A 54 -31.20 4.24 -33.62
C THR A 54 -32.31 4.96 -32.86
N LEU A 55 -32.58 6.22 -33.23
CA LEU A 55 -33.67 7.01 -32.68
C LEU A 55 -34.85 7.00 -33.65
N HIS A 56 -36.01 6.59 -33.19
CA HIS A 56 -37.25 6.59 -33.95
C HIS A 56 -38.11 7.78 -33.51
N THR A 57 -38.35 8.76 -34.39
CA THR A 57 -39.14 9.96 -34.09
C THR A 57 -40.40 10.02 -34.95
N CYS A 58 -41.58 10.17 -34.31
CA CYS A 58 -42.84 10.40 -34.99
C CYS A 58 -43.02 11.90 -35.26
N LEU A 59 -42.87 12.35 -36.51
CA LEU A 59 -42.99 13.77 -36.87
C LEU A 59 -44.38 14.37 -36.63
N SER A 60 -45.42 13.53 -36.56
CA SER A 60 -46.80 13.98 -36.37
C SER A 60 -47.14 14.29 -34.91
N CYS A 61 -46.43 13.73 -33.93
CA CYS A 61 -46.74 13.95 -32.51
C CYS A 61 -45.51 14.08 -31.59
N GLY A 62 -44.29 13.98 -32.13
CA GLY A 62 -43.03 14.10 -31.39
C GLY A 62 -42.70 12.92 -30.48
N ASN A 63 -43.38 11.78 -30.61
CA ASN A 63 -43.07 10.59 -29.80
C ASN A 63 -41.75 9.97 -30.27
N GLU A 64 -40.88 9.60 -29.33
CA GLU A 64 -39.55 9.08 -29.64
C GLU A 64 -39.19 7.86 -28.79
N TYR A 65 -38.47 6.91 -29.37
CA TYR A 65 -37.85 5.81 -28.64
C TYR A 65 -36.52 5.40 -29.30
N LYS A 66 -35.63 4.81 -28.49
CA LYS A 66 -34.32 4.30 -28.94
C LYS A 66 -34.36 2.79 -29.12
N ASP A 67 -33.67 2.29 -30.13
CA ASP A 67 -33.46 0.87 -30.40
C ASP A 67 -32.03 0.61 -30.91
N ASN A 68 -31.62 -0.66 -31.02
CA ASN A 68 -30.31 -1.10 -31.49
C ASN A 68 -29.14 -0.42 -30.75
N ILE A 69 -29.21 -0.41 -29.42
CA ILE A 69 -28.21 0.24 -28.56
C ILE A 69 -26.86 -0.49 -28.68
N VAL A 70 -25.82 0.28 -28.99
CA VAL A 70 -24.42 -0.16 -29.06
C VAL A 70 -23.68 0.54 -27.93
N PRO A 71 -23.06 -0.19 -26.98
CA PRO A 71 -22.35 0.44 -25.87
C PRO A 71 -21.19 1.29 -26.36
N ALA A 72 -20.81 2.30 -25.56
CA ALA A 72 -19.64 3.13 -25.84
C ALA A 72 -18.39 2.26 -26.07
N THR A 73 -17.56 2.61 -27.04
CA THR A 73 -16.43 1.78 -27.46
C THR A 73 -15.28 1.77 -26.45
N GLY A 74 -15.34 2.66 -25.46
CA GLY A 74 -14.24 2.96 -24.55
C GLY A 74 -13.09 3.71 -25.24
N HIS A 75 -12.17 4.17 -24.41
CA HIS A 75 -10.92 4.79 -24.88
C HIS A 75 -9.88 3.72 -25.21
N ASP A 76 -9.05 4.03 -26.20
CA ASP A 76 -7.89 3.25 -26.59
C ASP A 76 -6.66 4.15 -26.48
N TYR A 77 -6.03 4.14 -25.30
CA TYR A 77 -4.97 5.08 -24.95
C TYR A 77 -3.59 4.51 -25.30
N GLU A 78 -2.86 5.25 -26.14
CA GLU A 78 -1.42 5.10 -26.30
C GLU A 78 -0.67 5.97 -25.28
N THR A 79 0.51 5.52 -24.85
CA THR A 79 1.30 6.21 -23.83
C THR A 79 2.62 6.70 -24.37
N GLU A 80 3.00 7.93 -24.01
CA GLU A 80 4.26 8.56 -24.37
C GLU A 80 4.90 9.19 -23.13
N VAL A 81 6.20 9.00 -22.94
CA VAL A 81 6.94 9.69 -21.87
C VAL A 81 7.32 11.08 -22.39
N VAL A 82 6.74 12.12 -21.77
CA VAL A 82 6.99 13.52 -22.14
C VAL A 82 8.24 14.05 -21.44
N ARG A 83 8.43 13.63 -20.19
CA ARG A 83 9.61 13.96 -19.39
C ARG A 83 10.07 12.72 -18.65
N GLU A 84 11.32 12.34 -18.86
CA GLU A 84 11.94 11.25 -18.11
C GLU A 84 12.04 11.60 -16.62
N PRO A 85 11.79 10.66 -15.69
CA PRO A 85 12.04 10.87 -14.28
C PRO A 85 13.55 10.97 -14.01
N HIS A 86 13.90 11.70 -12.95
CA HIS A 86 15.27 11.81 -12.47
C HIS A 86 15.36 11.47 -10.98
N CYS A 87 16.55 11.60 -10.37
CA CYS A 87 16.77 11.20 -8.98
C CYS A 87 15.84 11.88 -7.97
N GLU A 88 15.54 13.16 -8.17
CA GLU A 88 14.72 13.97 -7.25
C GLU A 88 13.47 14.57 -7.89
N THR A 89 13.40 14.55 -9.23
CA THR A 89 12.29 15.14 -9.98
C THR A 89 11.47 14.05 -10.64
N GLU A 90 10.17 14.09 -10.44
CA GLU A 90 9.22 13.20 -11.09
C GLU A 90 9.23 13.41 -12.62
N GLY A 91 9.07 12.31 -13.35
CA GLY A 91 8.81 12.32 -14.78
C GLY A 91 7.34 12.57 -15.08
N GLU A 92 7.01 12.65 -16.35
CA GLU A 92 5.64 12.86 -16.83
C GLU A 92 5.37 11.97 -18.03
N ARG A 93 4.24 11.26 -18.00
CA ARG A 93 3.71 10.51 -19.15
C ARG A 93 2.38 11.08 -19.59
N LYS A 94 2.19 11.07 -20.89
CA LYS A 94 0.97 11.46 -21.59
C LYS A 94 0.24 10.21 -22.07
N PHE A 95 -1.08 10.22 -21.93
CA PHE A 95 -1.99 9.25 -22.50
C PHE A 95 -2.79 9.93 -23.59
N HIS A 96 -2.82 9.36 -24.80
CA HIS A 96 -3.54 9.90 -25.95
C HIS A 96 -4.47 8.84 -26.53
N CYS A 97 -5.77 9.13 -26.60
CA CYS A 97 -6.75 8.20 -27.18
C CYS A 97 -6.73 8.30 -28.71
N THR A 98 -6.38 7.20 -29.39
CA THR A 98 -6.28 7.16 -30.87
C THR A 98 -7.63 7.35 -31.59
N LYS A 99 -8.74 7.16 -30.86
CA LYS A 99 -10.10 7.24 -31.42
C LYS A 99 -10.77 8.61 -31.27
N CYS A 100 -10.47 9.35 -30.20
CA CYS A 100 -11.17 10.60 -29.88
C CYS A 100 -10.25 11.76 -29.49
N GLU A 101 -8.94 11.58 -29.62
CA GLU A 101 -7.91 12.60 -29.38
C GLU A 101 -7.91 13.18 -27.95
N LYS A 102 -8.63 12.55 -27.01
CA LYS A 102 -8.57 12.94 -25.59
C LYS A 102 -7.22 12.59 -25.01
N GLU A 103 -6.71 13.52 -24.20
CA GLU A 103 -5.40 13.41 -23.57
C GLU A 103 -5.49 13.67 -22.08
N TYR A 104 -4.69 12.93 -21.32
CA TYR A 104 -4.44 13.21 -19.92
C TYR A 104 -3.00 12.85 -19.52
N TYR A 105 -2.56 13.39 -18.40
CA TYR A 105 -1.19 13.27 -17.92
C TYR A 105 -1.14 12.55 -16.58
N SER A 106 -0.03 11.90 -16.32
CA SER A 106 0.26 11.22 -15.06
C SER A 106 1.73 11.41 -14.73
N GLU A 107 2.01 11.54 -13.44
CA GLU A 107 3.37 11.58 -12.93
C GLU A 107 4.02 10.19 -13.01
N ILE A 108 5.33 10.18 -13.27
CA ILE A 108 6.20 9.02 -13.13
C ILE A 108 7.08 9.28 -11.90
N PRO A 109 7.07 8.41 -10.87
CA PRO A 109 7.86 8.62 -9.67
C PRO A 109 9.35 8.86 -9.97
N ALA A 110 9.99 9.72 -9.18
CA ALA A 110 11.43 9.95 -9.25
C ALA A 110 12.19 8.62 -9.06
N THR A 111 13.33 8.46 -9.75
CA THR A 111 14.09 7.20 -9.73
C THR A 111 14.80 6.95 -8.40
N GLY A 112 14.94 7.99 -7.58
CA GLY A 112 15.82 7.99 -6.41
C GLY A 112 17.30 7.98 -6.79
N HIS A 113 18.13 8.02 -5.77
CA HIS A 113 19.59 8.00 -5.91
C HIS A 113 20.13 6.57 -5.89
N ASN A 114 21.02 6.24 -6.84
CA ASN A 114 21.76 4.98 -6.88
C ASN A 114 23.23 5.25 -6.52
N TYR A 115 23.52 5.24 -5.22
CA TYR A 115 24.83 5.59 -4.66
C TYR A 115 25.83 4.44 -4.76
N GLU A 116 27.00 4.71 -5.34
CA GLU A 116 28.14 3.80 -5.34
C GLU A 116 29.31 4.38 -4.53
N LEU A 117 30.07 3.52 -3.85
CA LEU A 117 31.23 3.92 -3.06
C LEU A 117 32.35 4.39 -4.01
N THR A 118 32.85 5.61 -3.80
CA THR A 118 33.90 6.20 -4.64
C THR A 118 35.19 6.48 -3.89
N GLY A 119 35.14 6.62 -2.57
CA GLY A 119 36.32 6.90 -1.77
C GLY A 119 36.13 6.57 -0.30
N THR A 120 37.25 6.26 0.34
CA THR A 120 37.36 6.08 1.80
C THR A 120 38.56 6.89 2.27
N GLU A 121 38.33 7.79 3.22
CA GLU A 121 39.38 8.63 3.78
C GLU A 121 39.31 8.60 5.31
N GLU A 122 40.47 8.71 5.96
CA GLU A 122 40.58 8.85 7.40
C GLU A 122 40.83 10.32 7.72
N VAL A 123 39.88 10.96 8.38
CA VAL A 123 39.97 12.37 8.79
C VAL A 123 39.87 12.42 10.31
N ASN A 124 40.92 12.91 10.98
CA ASN A 124 40.99 12.99 12.45
C ASN A 124 40.78 11.65 13.18
N GLY A 125 41.14 10.52 12.56
CA GLY A 125 40.94 9.18 13.13
C GLY A 125 39.56 8.57 12.87
N GLU A 126 38.71 9.26 12.11
CA GLU A 126 37.38 8.78 11.71
C GLU A 126 37.40 8.36 10.24
N ASN A 127 36.89 7.16 9.97
CA ASN A 127 36.77 6.63 8.61
C ASN A 127 35.51 7.20 7.94
N ILE A 128 35.70 8.06 6.93
CA ILE A 128 34.64 8.68 6.14
C ILE A 128 34.56 7.97 4.78
N ARG A 129 33.36 7.49 4.42
CA ARG A 129 33.06 6.92 3.11
C ARG A 129 32.29 7.92 2.27
N THR A 130 32.72 8.11 1.04
CA THR A 130 32.07 9.00 0.06
C THR A 130 31.38 8.16 -0.99
N TYR A 131 30.08 8.40 -1.17
CA TYR A 131 29.26 7.76 -2.17
C TYR A 131 28.79 8.78 -3.20
N VAL A 132 28.81 8.38 -4.47
CA VAL A 132 28.36 9.22 -5.57
C VAL A 132 27.24 8.50 -6.31
N CYS A 133 26.15 9.22 -6.56
CA CYS A 133 25.03 8.70 -7.33
C CYS A 133 25.46 8.56 -8.79
N THR A 134 25.32 7.36 -9.35
CA THR A 134 25.68 7.06 -10.75
C THR A 134 24.82 7.80 -11.77
N ASN A 135 23.61 8.19 -11.38
CA ASN A 135 22.62 8.81 -12.27
C ASN A 135 22.72 10.34 -12.32
N CYS A 136 23.06 11.00 -11.21
CA CYS A 136 23.04 12.47 -11.10
C CYS A 136 24.33 13.08 -10.54
N GLY A 137 25.27 12.27 -10.08
CA GLY A 137 26.53 12.74 -9.48
C GLY A 137 26.38 13.36 -8.09
N ALA A 138 25.18 13.32 -7.48
CA ALA A 138 25.00 13.74 -6.09
C ALA A 138 25.96 12.97 -5.17
N ILE A 139 26.55 13.66 -4.22
CA ILE A 139 27.56 13.11 -3.31
C ILE A 139 26.97 13.07 -1.91
N THR A 140 27.10 11.93 -1.25
CA THR A 140 26.79 11.77 0.16
C THR A 140 27.95 11.12 0.89
N THR A 141 28.15 11.49 2.15
CA THR A 141 29.23 10.97 2.98
C THR A 141 28.67 10.27 4.20
N GLN A 142 29.26 9.14 4.56
CA GLN A 142 28.94 8.41 5.77
C GLN A 142 30.17 8.35 6.66
N ASN A 143 30.06 8.91 7.86
CA ASN A 143 31.07 8.77 8.90
C ASN A 143 30.86 7.43 9.63
N MET A 144 31.81 6.50 9.49
CA MET A 144 31.70 5.21 10.16
C MET A 144 31.89 5.35 11.69
N GLY A 145 32.65 6.34 12.16
CA GLY A 145 32.89 6.61 13.58
C GLY A 145 31.61 6.92 14.37
N GLU A 146 30.78 7.83 13.86
CA GLU A 146 29.48 8.17 14.47
C GLU A 146 28.55 6.96 14.58
N GLN A 147 28.60 6.04 13.62
CA GLN A 147 27.80 4.83 13.62
C GLN A 147 28.22 3.87 14.74
N TYR A 148 29.53 3.78 15.04
CA TYR A 148 30.03 3.00 16.17
C TYR A 148 29.62 3.61 17.52
N GLU A 149 29.66 4.95 17.65
CA GLU A 149 29.24 5.63 18.88
C GLU A 149 27.75 5.42 19.18
N GLN A 150 26.90 5.49 18.15
CA GLN A 150 25.47 5.18 18.28
C GLN A 150 25.22 3.71 18.68
N VAL A 151 25.92 2.76 18.07
CA VAL A 151 25.78 1.34 18.43
C VAL A 151 26.29 1.07 19.84
N SER A 152 27.44 1.66 20.21
CA SER A 152 28.02 1.50 21.54
C SER A 152 27.11 2.04 22.63
N SER A 153 26.59 3.26 22.46
CA SER A 153 25.65 3.87 23.42
C SER A 153 24.35 3.07 23.55
N TYR A 154 23.80 2.54 22.45
CA TYR A 154 22.62 1.69 22.50
C TYR A 154 22.90 0.36 23.23
N ILE A 155 24.06 -0.25 23.02
CA ILE A 155 24.48 -1.46 23.73
C ILE A 155 24.62 -1.16 25.24
N GLU A 156 25.28 -0.07 25.62
CA GLU A 156 25.41 0.34 27.03
C GLU A 156 24.04 0.56 27.68
N TYR A 157 23.12 1.25 27.00
CA TYR A 157 21.73 1.43 27.45
C TYR A 157 21.02 0.09 27.68
N LEU A 158 21.13 -0.85 26.73
CA LEU A 158 20.55 -2.19 26.90
C LEU A 158 21.18 -2.91 28.11
N PHE A 159 22.51 -2.84 28.29
CA PHE A 159 23.15 -3.48 29.44
C PHE A 159 22.68 -2.93 30.79
N GLU A 160 22.51 -1.61 30.90
CA GLU A 160 21.96 -0.99 32.10
C GLU A 160 20.51 -1.43 32.37
N GLN A 161 19.67 -1.44 31.34
CA GLN A 161 18.29 -1.89 31.45
C GLN A 161 18.19 -3.36 31.85
N TYR A 162 19.05 -4.22 31.29
CA TYR A 162 19.02 -5.66 31.52
C TYR A 162 19.84 -6.12 32.73
N GLN A 163 20.61 -5.23 33.36
CA GLN A 163 21.44 -5.55 34.53
C GLN A 163 20.68 -6.30 35.65
N PRO A 164 19.45 -5.92 36.03
CA PRO A 164 18.68 -6.64 37.06
C PRO A 164 18.38 -8.09 36.66
N TYR A 165 18.07 -8.33 35.39
CA TYR A 165 17.78 -9.67 34.87
C TYR A 165 19.03 -10.54 34.84
N MET A 166 20.20 -9.97 34.56
CA MET A 166 21.47 -10.70 34.64
C MET A 166 21.74 -11.20 36.07
N TRP A 167 21.39 -10.41 37.09
CA TRP A 167 21.47 -10.84 38.49
C TRP A 167 20.50 -11.96 38.81
N TRP A 168 19.27 -11.91 38.28
CA TRP A 168 18.31 -13.02 38.42
C TRP A 168 18.82 -14.32 37.77
N VAL A 169 19.46 -14.22 36.61
CA VAL A 169 20.11 -15.37 35.94
C VAL A 169 21.30 -15.88 36.77
N LEU A 170 22.10 -15.00 37.38
CA LEU A 170 23.18 -15.38 38.31
C LEU A 170 22.63 -16.19 39.48
N LEU A 171 21.60 -15.66 40.14
CA LEU A 171 21.00 -16.28 41.32
C LEU A 171 20.35 -17.62 40.96
N ALA A 172 19.69 -17.71 39.81
CA ALA A 172 19.11 -18.96 39.32
C ALA A 172 20.19 -20.01 39.01
N THR A 173 21.25 -19.63 38.29
CA THR A 173 22.35 -20.55 37.94
C THR A 173 23.15 -20.97 39.15
N ALA A 174 23.46 -20.05 40.07
CA ALA A 174 24.07 -20.36 41.36
C ALA A 174 23.17 -21.26 42.21
N GLY A 175 21.86 -21.01 42.22
CA GLY A 175 20.87 -21.83 42.92
C GLY A 175 20.83 -23.27 42.41
N VAL A 176 20.74 -23.45 41.08
CA VAL A 176 20.80 -24.77 40.44
C VAL A 176 22.12 -25.48 40.74
N TRP A 177 23.25 -24.76 40.64
CA TRP A 177 24.57 -25.30 40.95
C TRP A 177 24.68 -25.75 42.42
N SER A 178 24.11 -24.98 43.34
CA SER A 178 24.09 -25.29 44.78
C SER A 178 23.27 -26.53 45.08
N ILE A 179 22.12 -26.71 44.42
CA ILE A 179 21.27 -27.90 44.58
C ILE A 179 22.01 -29.14 44.09
N VAL A 180 22.60 -29.07 42.89
CA VAL A 180 23.34 -30.20 42.29
C VAL A 180 24.50 -30.62 43.20
N MET A 181 25.33 -29.66 43.64
CA MET A 181 26.46 -29.95 44.52
C MET A 181 26.03 -30.43 45.91
N GLY A 182 24.90 -29.95 46.43
CA GLY A 182 24.30 -30.41 47.68
C GLY A 182 23.87 -31.88 47.64
N VAL A 183 23.25 -32.34 46.53
CA VAL A 183 22.88 -33.75 46.34
C VAL A 183 24.12 -34.64 46.31
N PHE A 184 25.15 -34.25 45.55
CA PHE A 184 26.41 -35.01 45.51
C PHE A 184 27.08 -35.07 46.88
N PHE A 185 27.08 -33.96 47.64
CA PHE A 185 27.63 -33.91 48.98
C PHE A 185 26.90 -34.87 49.95
N ALA A 186 25.56 -34.90 49.91
CA ALA A 186 24.77 -35.82 50.72
C ALA A 186 25.07 -37.30 50.39
N ILE A 187 25.23 -37.64 49.10
CA ILE A 187 25.61 -38.99 48.67
C ILE A 187 27.01 -39.36 49.19
N ALA A 188 27.98 -38.45 49.10
CA ALA A 188 29.35 -38.69 49.57
C ALA A 188 29.43 -38.87 51.10
N GLN A 189 28.62 -38.14 51.87
CA GLN A 189 28.51 -38.32 53.32
C GLN A 189 27.93 -39.69 53.68
N LYS A 190 26.89 -40.14 52.97
CA LYS A 190 26.25 -41.44 53.19
C LYS A 190 27.19 -42.62 52.91
N ASN A 191 28.11 -42.47 51.96
CA ASN A 191 29.09 -43.49 51.59
C ASN A 191 30.40 -43.43 52.42
N GLU A 192 30.43 -42.63 53.50
CA GLU A 192 31.61 -42.40 54.37
C GLU A 192 32.88 -41.87 53.64
N GLU A 193 32.73 -41.30 52.45
CA GLU A 193 33.84 -40.85 51.61
C GLU A 193 34.30 -39.43 51.99
N LYS A 194 34.80 -39.26 53.23
CA LYS A 194 35.17 -37.95 53.83
C LYS A 194 36.13 -37.12 52.96
N GLU A 195 37.04 -37.76 52.24
CA GLU A 195 38.00 -37.07 51.38
C GLU A 195 37.33 -36.52 50.10
N LYS A 196 36.38 -37.26 49.52
CA LYS A 196 35.59 -36.80 48.36
C LYS A 196 34.65 -35.65 48.74
N ALA A 197 34.03 -35.71 49.93
CA ALA A 197 33.19 -34.62 50.44
C ALA A 197 33.97 -33.29 50.60
N ARG A 198 35.21 -33.33 51.10
CA ARG A 198 36.08 -32.13 51.19
C ARG A 198 36.46 -31.57 49.82
N LYS A 199 36.80 -32.43 48.85
CA LYS A 199 37.09 -32.00 47.47
C LYS A 199 35.88 -31.35 46.81
N MET A 200 34.66 -31.82 47.08
CA MET A 200 33.45 -31.22 46.52
C MET A 200 33.11 -29.85 47.09
N ILE A 201 33.38 -29.58 48.37
CA ILE A 201 33.23 -28.22 48.93
C ILE A 201 34.20 -27.26 48.23
N LYS A 202 35.45 -27.68 48.01
CA LYS A 202 36.44 -26.86 47.29
C LYS A 202 35.98 -26.57 45.86
N ASN A 203 35.48 -27.58 45.15
CA ASN A 203 34.97 -27.43 43.78
C ASN A 203 33.71 -26.56 43.70
N TYR A 204 32.84 -26.64 44.70
CA TYR A 204 31.66 -25.78 44.81
C TYR A 204 32.04 -24.31 44.95
N VAL A 205 32.98 -23.99 45.86
CA VAL A 205 33.47 -22.62 46.05
C VAL A 205 34.16 -22.10 44.77
N ILE A 206 34.99 -22.93 44.13
CA ILE A 206 35.61 -22.58 42.83
C ILE A 206 34.53 -22.29 41.78
N GLY A 207 33.49 -23.13 41.69
CA GLY A 207 32.39 -22.95 40.75
C GLY A 207 31.64 -21.62 40.96
N LEU A 208 31.34 -21.25 42.21
CA LEU A 208 30.71 -19.97 42.52
C LEU A 208 31.61 -18.77 42.15
N VAL A 209 32.91 -18.87 42.43
CA VAL A 209 33.88 -17.82 42.05
C VAL A 209 33.98 -17.68 40.53
N VAL A 210 33.95 -18.79 39.78
CA VAL A 210 33.97 -18.76 38.31
C VAL A 210 32.69 -18.14 37.74
N ILE A 211 31.51 -18.52 38.26
CA ILE A 211 30.23 -17.95 37.83
C ILE A 211 30.20 -16.43 38.08
N PHE A 212 30.65 -15.99 39.25
CA PHE A 212 30.75 -14.57 39.59
C PHE A 212 31.74 -13.84 38.66
N ALA A 213 32.92 -14.42 38.42
CA ALA A 213 33.92 -13.82 37.55
C ALA A 213 33.42 -13.65 36.11
N ILE A 214 32.71 -14.63 35.55
CA ILE A 214 32.13 -14.55 34.20
C ILE A 214 31.11 -13.41 34.12
N LEU A 215 30.24 -13.26 35.13
CA LEU A 215 29.17 -12.27 35.11
C LEU A 215 29.67 -10.83 35.34
N VAL A 216 30.73 -10.68 36.15
CA VAL A 216 31.41 -9.39 36.29
C VAL A 216 32.24 -9.04 35.06
N ALA A 217 32.84 -10.03 34.39
CA ALA A 217 33.69 -9.82 33.21
C ALA A 217 32.89 -9.62 31.91
N CYS A 218 31.67 -10.16 31.80
CA CYS A 218 30.87 -10.10 30.57
C CYS A 218 30.64 -8.67 30.04
N PRO A 219 30.28 -7.67 30.87
CA PRO A 219 30.15 -6.29 30.41
C PRO A 219 31.46 -5.72 29.87
N TYR A 220 32.60 -6.02 30.50
CA TYR A 220 33.92 -5.56 30.07
C TYR A 220 34.40 -6.25 28.80
N LEU A 221 34.08 -7.53 28.62
CA LEU A 221 34.36 -8.27 27.39
C LEU A 221 33.60 -7.69 26.20
N VAL A 222 32.33 -7.32 26.37
CA VAL A 222 31.55 -6.70 25.29
C VAL A 222 32.09 -5.31 24.95
N LYS A 223 32.45 -4.49 25.95
CA LYS A 223 33.13 -3.20 25.72
C LYS A 223 34.48 -3.38 25.01
N GLY A 224 35.26 -4.39 25.37
CA GLY A 224 36.54 -4.70 24.74
C GLY A 224 36.41 -5.18 23.29
N ILE A 225 35.39 -5.98 22.98
CA ILE A 225 35.07 -6.41 21.61
C ILE A 225 34.59 -5.21 20.77
N ALA A 226 33.77 -4.33 21.33
CA ALA A 226 33.33 -3.11 20.65
C ALA A 226 34.51 -2.19 20.28
N ALA A 227 35.47 -2.02 21.20
CA ALA A 227 36.68 -1.23 20.95
C ALA A 227 37.61 -1.84 19.89
N LEU A 228 37.70 -3.17 19.80
CA LEU A 228 38.52 -3.87 18.78
C LEU A 228 37.94 -3.82 17.36
N ILE A 229 36.65 -3.53 17.21
CA ILE A 229 35.98 -3.44 15.90
C ILE A 229 35.95 -1.99 15.39
N ALA A 230 36.10 -1.00 16.29
CA ALA A 230 36.07 0.43 15.99
C ALA A 230 37.45 1.02 15.63
N GLY A 231 38.55 0.34 15.95
CA GLY A 231 39.92 0.72 15.56
C GLY A 231 40.45 -0.18 14.45
#